data_AF-A0A3E2HFJ5-F1
#
_entry.id   AF-A0A3E2HFJ5-F1
#
_cell.length_a   1.000
_cell.length_b   1.000
_cell.length_c   1.000
_cell.angle_alpha   90.00
_cell.angle_beta   90.00
_cell.angle_gamma   90.00
#
_symmetry.space_group_name_H-M   'P 1'
#
loop_
_entity.id
_entity.type
_entity.pdbx_description
1 polymer ?
#
loop_
_entity_poly.entity_id
_entity_poly.type
_entity_poly.pdbx_seq_one_letter_code
_entity_poly.pdbx_strand_id
1 'polypeptide(L)'
;MLPVKPGHDEFIPQSQRLNHSKSKWAGVLLFATITGLILWLFWQASYVQPDPTWANCGHSATEARTNGCIYEPMLRSWIPPECYFKEPSDEYDPFSDRAWFLDKDLTRPATPEDLEKLRRGDDLKGYTRYFHDEHCLYALRKLAIAMDKKVPLLDTKTASIMHSTHCTTSIAEKLVVAEASNLTFPFPGFPNHSSSPIMFQGCVPTGFNS
;
A
#
# COMPACT_ATOMS: atom_id res chain seq x y z
N MET A 1 -38.94 -65.18 -71.28
CA MET A 1 -37.91 -64.82 -70.28
C MET A 1 -37.74 -63.32 -70.29
N LEU A 2 -37.56 -62.74 -69.09
CA LEU A 2 -37.97 -61.39 -68.66
C LEU A 2 -37.09 -60.23 -69.18
N PRO A 3 -37.58 -58.96 -69.16
CA PRO A 3 -36.84 -57.79 -69.62
C PRO A 3 -35.92 -57.23 -68.53
N VAL A 4 -34.73 -56.76 -68.92
CA VAL A 4 -33.79 -56.02 -68.07
C VAL A 4 -34.19 -54.54 -68.07
N LYS A 5 -34.41 -53.95 -66.88
CA LYS A 5 -34.70 -52.51 -66.71
C LYS A 5 -33.41 -51.69 -66.77
N PRO A 6 -33.41 -50.47 -67.36
CA PRO A 6 -32.29 -49.55 -67.23
C PRO A 6 -32.32 -48.88 -65.85
N GLY A 7 -31.17 -48.82 -65.20
CA GLY A 7 -30.95 -48.03 -63.98
C GLY A 7 -30.82 -46.54 -64.31
N HIS A 8 -31.46 -45.70 -63.51
CA HIS A 8 -31.26 -44.26 -63.52
C HIS A 8 -30.16 -43.92 -62.52
N ASP A 9 -29.00 -43.50 -63.03
CA ASP A 9 -27.99 -42.83 -62.20
C ASP A 9 -28.45 -41.38 -61.94
N GLU A 10 -28.74 -41.10 -60.67
CA GLU A 10 -29.16 -39.80 -60.18
C GLU A 10 -27.94 -38.85 -60.11
N PHE A 11 -27.92 -37.85 -60.99
CA PHE A 11 -26.86 -36.84 -61.04
C PHE A 11 -27.06 -35.81 -59.92
N ILE A 12 -26.35 -35.97 -58.79
CA ILE A 12 -26.40 -35.01 -57.68
C ILE A 12 -25.65 -33.72 -58.07
N PRO A 13 -26.27 -32.51 -57.99
CA PRO A 13 -25.63 -31.26 -58.42
C PRO A 13 -24.44 -30.87 -57.54
N GLN A 14 -23.33 -30.51 -58.19
CA GLN A 14 -22.05 -30.12 -57.57
C GLN A 14 -22.13 -28.85 -56.70
N SER A 15 -23.18 -28.04 -56.84
CA SER A 15 -23.40 -26.78 -56.12
C SER A 15 -23.63 -26.95 -54.61
N GLN A 16 -24.06 -28.14 -54.15
CA GLN A 16 -24.31 -28.37 -52.72
C GLN A 16 -23.04 -28.65 -51.90
N ARG A 17 -21.91 -29.06 -52.51
CA ARG A 17 -20.69 -29.39 -51.75
C ARG A 17 -19.85 -28.18 -51.34
N LEU A 18 -19.95 -27.05 -52.04
CA LEU A 18 -19.09 -25.88 -51.80
C LEU A 18 -19.56 -24.96 -50.66
N ASN A 19 -20.78 -25.15 -50.15
CA ASN A 19 -21.36 -24.29 -49.10
C ASN A 19 -21.21 -24.81 -47.66
N HIS A 20 -21.01 -26.11 -47.45
CA HIS A 20 -20.91 -26.67 -46.09
C HIS A 20 -19.55 -26.44 -45.40
N SER A 21 -18.47 -26.18 -46.16
CA SER A 21 -17.15 -25.95 -45.58
C SER A 21 -17.03 -24.53 -45.01
N LYS A 22 -17.49 -23.52 -45.76
CA LYS A 22 -17.39 -22.11 -45.35
C LYS A 22 -18.23 -21.80 -44.10
N SER A 23 -19.39 -22.44 -43.93
CA SER A 23 -20.24 -22.23 -42.75
C SER A 23 -19.67 -22.83 -41.46
N LYS A 24 -18.94 -23.96 -41.55
CA LYS A 24 -18.27 -24.58 -40.40
C LYS A 24 -17.15 -23.68 -39.85
N TRP A 25 -16.32 -23.12 -40.73
CA TRP A 25 -15.27 -22.19 -40.32
C TRP A 25 -15.84 -20.86 -39.80
N ALA A 26 -16.93 -20.37 -40.38
CA ALA A 26 -17.64 -19.20 -39.87
C ALA A 26 -18.16 -19.41 -38.44
N GLY A 27 -18.73 -20.60 -38.14
CA GLY A 27 -19.19 -20.94 -36.79
C GLY A 27 -18.05 -21.04 -35.76
N VAL A 28 -16.91 -21.62 -36.14
CA VAL A 28 -15.73 -21.72 -35.26
C VAL A 28 -15.14 -20.34 -34.94
N LEU A 29 -15.03 -19.46 -35.94
CA LEU A 29 -14.53 -18.10 -35.75
C LEU A 29 -15.47 -17.28 -34.86
N LEU A 30 -16.79 -17.42 -35.03
CA LEU A 30 -17.77 -16.72 -34.20
C LEU A 30 -17.73 -17.21 -32.74
N PHE A 31 -17.56 -18.52 -32.53
CA PHE A 31 -17.43 -19.07 -31.19
C PHE A 31 -16.16 -18.56 -30.50
N ALA A 32 -15.01 -18.59 -31.19
CA ALA A 32 -13.73 -18.13 -30.64
C ALA A 32 -13.73 -16.64 -30.28
N THR A 33 -14.38 -15.78 -31.08
CA THR A 33 -14.51 -14.36 -30.76
C THR A 33 -15.42 -14.13 -29.56
N ILE A 34 -16.53 -14.87 -29.46
CA ILE A 34 -17.46 -14.80 -28.32
C ILE A 34 -16.76 -15.28 -27.03
N THR A 35 -16.05 -16.41 -27.04
CA THR A 35 -15.29 -16.84 -25.86
C THR A 35 -14.17 -15.86 -25.50
N GLY A 36 -13.47 -15.30 -26.50
CA GLY A 36 -12.47 -14.26 -26.25
C GLY A 36 -13.06 -13.00 -25.60
N LEU A 37 -14.21 -12.53 -26.10
CA LEU A 37 -14.95 -11.40 -25.51
C LEU A 37 -15.45 -11.72 -24.10
N ILE A 38 -15.98 -12.92 -23.88
CA ILE A 38 -16.43 -13.37 -22.57
C ILE A 38 -15.24 -13.39 -21.60
N LEU A 39 -14.12 -14.02 -21.96
CA LEU A 39 -12.92 -14.05 -21.11
C LEU A 39 -12.36 -12.65 -20.85
N TRP A 40 -12.38 -11.76 -21.84
CA TRP A 40 -11.97 -10.37 -21.67
C TRP A 40 -12.91 -9.58 -20.74
N LEU A 41 -14.23 -9.76 -20.87
CA LEU A 41 -15.23 -9.17 -19.98
C LEU A 41 -15.15 -9.74 -18.56
N PHE A 42 -14.92 -11.04 -18.41
CA PHE A 42 -14.67 -11.67 -17.12
C PHE A 42 -13.37 -11.16 -16.50
N TRP A 43 -12.31 -11.00 -17.29
CA TRP A 43 -11.05 -10.42 -16.83
C TRP A 43 -11.22 -8.96 -16.41
N GLN A 44 -11.92 -8.15 -17.21
CA GLN A 44 -12.27 -6.76 -16.86
C GLN A 44 -13.14 -6.66 -15.61
N ALA A 45 -14.16 -7.52 -15.48
CA ALA A 45 -15.03 -7.56 -14.31
C ALA A 45 -14.31 -8.09 -13.06
N SER A 46 -13.26 -8.90 -13.22
CA SER A 46 -12.38 -9.34 -12.12
C SER A 46 -11.31 -8.28 -11.79
N TYR A 47 -10.97 -7.43 -12.76
CA TYR A 47 -10.06 -6.30 -12.63
C TYR A 47 -10.79 -5.07 -12.06
N VAL A 48 -11.49 -5.26 -10.95
CA VAL A 48 -11.93 -4.13 -10.13
C VAL A 48 -10.67 -3.55 -9.50
N GLN A 49 -10.16 -2.46 -10.06
CA GLN A 49 -9.21 -1.63 -9.32
C GLN A 49 -9.95 -1.14 -8.07
N PRO A 50 -9.42 -1.40 -6.87
CA PRO A 50 -10.07 -0.93 -5.67
C PRO A 50 -10.21 0.60 -5.75
N ASP A 51 -11.41 1.12 -5.49
CA ASP A 51 -11.69 2.56 -5.51
C ASP A 51 -10.76 3.30 -4.50
N PRO A 52 -9.94 4.29 -4.90
CA PRO A 52 -9.04 5.00 -3.99
C PRO A 52 -9.71 5.62 -2.76
N THR A 53 -11.05 5.75 -2.75
CA THR A 53 -11.83 6.33 -1.65
C THR A 53 -12.02 5.40 -0.44
N TRP A 54 -11.84 4.07 -0.55
CA TRP A 54 -11.97 3.18 0.63
C TRP A 54 -10.74 3.21 1.56
N ALA A 55 -9.59 3.66 1.07
CA ALA A 55 -8.33 3.69 1.82
C ALA A 55 -8.04 5.06 2.47
N ASN A 56 -9.04 5.71 3.09
CA ASN A 56 -8.86 7.03 3.69
C ASN A 56 -9.19 7.01 5.20
N CYS A 57 -8.18 7.32 6.03
CA CYS A 57 -8.33 7.43 7.48
C CYS A 57 -8.93 8.76 7.96
N GLY A 58 -9.39 9.61 7.05
CA GLY A 58 -9.94 10.92 7.35
C GLY A 58 -8.88 11.90 7.83
N HIS A 59 -9.30 12.83 8.68
CA HIS A 59 -8.48 13.92 9.20
C HIS A 59 -8.50 14.01 10.73
N SER A 60 -9.15 13.06 11.41
CA SER A 60 -9.19 12.98 12.87
C SER A 60 -9.09 11.53 13.36
N ALA A 61 -8.59 11.34 14.59
CA ALA A 61 -8.51 10.01 15.21
C ALA A 61 -9.90 9.35 15.36
N THR A 62 -10.95 10.16 15.49
CA THR A 62 -12.34 9.67 15.54
C THR A 62 -12.78 9.11 14.19
N GLU A 63 -12.53 9.84 13.10
CA GLU A 63 -12.81 9.37 11.74
C GLU A 63 -11.99 8.13 11.40
N ALA A 64 -10.69 8.12 11.71
CA ALA A 64 -9.81 6.99 11.46
C ALA A 64 -10.32 5.70 12.13
N ARG A 65 -10.76 5.79 13.40
CA ARG A 65 -11.37 4.65 14.09
C ARG A 65 -12.69 4.22 13.47
N THR A 66 -13.52 5.19 13.09
CA THR A 66 -14.81 4.91 12.43
C THR A 66 -14.60 4.21 11.08
N ASN A 67 -13.54 4.57 10.36
CA ASN A 67 -13.15 3.99 9.08
C ASN A 67 -12.34 2.69 9.23
N GLY A 68 -12.12 2.19 10.47
CA GLY A 68 -11.41 0.93 10.71
C GLY A 68 -9.91 0.99 10.48
N CYS A 69 -9.31 2.18 10.43
CA CYS A 69 -7.87 2.32 10.29
C CYS A 69 -7.11 1.79 11.52
N ILE A 70 -5.87 1.37 11.27
CA ILE A 70 -4.97 0.85 12.28
C ILE A 70 -3.97 1.94 12.64
N TYR A 71 -3.84 2.22 13.94
CA TYR A 71 -2.85 3.18 14.43
C TYR A 71 -1.49 2.50 14.60
N GLU A 72 -0.46 3.10 14.01
CA GLU A 72 0.93 2.65 14.12
C GLU A 72 1.75 3.63 14.98
N PRO A 73 2.11 3.26 16.22
CA PRO A 73 2.72 4.16 17.20
C PRO A 73 4.00 4.87 16.73
N MET A 74 4.96 4.13 16.15
CA MET A 74 6.25 4.70 15.73
C MET A 74 6.10 5.64 14.51
N LEU A 75 5.14 5.37 13.62
CA LEU A 75 4.82 6.30 12.53
C LEU A 75 3.94 7.47 12.97
N ARG A 76 3.36 7.43 14.18
CA ARG A 76 2.30 8.36 14.63
C ARG A 76 1.20 8.51 13.60
N SER A 77 0.84 7.42 12.94
CA SER A 77 -0.01 7.45 11.76
C SER A 77 -1.19 6.48 11.88
N TRP A 78 -2.37 6.95 11.48
CA TRP A 78 -3.49 6.06 11.16
C TRP A 78 -3.34 5.59 9.71
N ILE A 79 -3.35 4.26 9.51
CA ILE A 79 -3.06 3.61 8.24
C ILE A 79 -4.26 2.73 7.86
N PRO A 80 -4.74 2.79 6.59
CA PRO A 80 -5.79 1.89 6.15
C PRO A 80 -5.34 0.42 6.25
N PRO A 81 -6.23 -0.51 6.65
CA PRO A 81 -5.86 -1.90 6.89
C PRO A 81 -5.24 -2.62 5.68
N GLU A 82 -5.50 -2.15 4.47
CA GLU A 82 -5.07 -2.76 3.21
C GLU A 82 -3.62 -2.47 2.84
N CYS A 83 -3.02 -1.41 3.42
CA CYS A 83 -1.58 -1.14 3.34
C CYS A 83 -0.88 -1.20 4.71
N TYR A 84 -1.59 -1.65 5.74
CA TYR A 84 -0.99 -1.96 7.03
C TYR A 84 -0.45 -3.39 7.07
N PHE A 85 0.72 -3.57 7.66
CA PHE A 85 1.26 -4.87 8.01
C PHE A 85 1.98 -4.76 9.35
N LYS A 86 1.93 -5.86 10.12
CA LYS A 86 2.26 -5.86 11.54
C LYS A 86 3.73 -5.54 11.83
N GLU A 87 4.65 -6.13 11.07
CA GLU A 87 6.09 -5.91 11.23
C GLU A 87 6.50 -4.60 10.52
N PRO A 88 7.27 -3.68 11.14
CA PRO A 88 7.93 -3.80 12.43
C PRO A 88 7.13 -3.23 13.61
N SER A 89 5.89 -2.80 13.42
CA SER A 89 5.10 -2.10 14.45
C SER A 89 4.93 -2.90 15.75
N ASP A 90 4.87 -4.22 15.69
CA ASP A 90 4.72 -5.08 16.86
C ASP A 90 6.00 -5.30 17.66
N GLU A 91 7.14 -4.82 17.16
CA GLU A 91 8.44 -4.91 17.82
C GLU A 91 8.80 -3.66 18.62
N TYR A 92 8.05 -2.55 18.47
CA TYR A 92 8.40 -1.25 19.04
C TYR A 92 7.24 -0.56 19.77
N ASP A 93 7.45 -0.20 21.04
CA ASP A 93 6.63 0.78 21.77
C ASP A 93 7.44 2.05 22.08
N PRO A 94 7.30 3.15 21.30
CA PRO A 94 8.04 4.39 21.51
C PRO A 94 7.74 5.10 22.82
N PHE A 95 6.70 4.68 23.55
CA PHE A 95 6.18 5.39 24.72
C PHE A 95 6.57 4.71 26.05
N SER A 96 7.38 3.65 26.00
CA SER A 96 7.71 2.83 27.18
C SER A 96 9.10 3.07 27.76
N ASP A 97 10.06 3.53 26.96
CA ASP A 97 11.49 3.47 27.26
C ASP A 97 12.13 4.83 27.56
N ARG A 98 11.37 5.93 27.42
CA ARG A 98 11.86 7.30 27.60
C ARG A 98 10.79 8.25 28.11
N ALA A 99 11.25 9.39 28.64
CA ALA A 99 10.36 10.48 29.00
C ALA A 99 9.77 11.18 27.78
N TRP A 100 8.49 11.52 27.89
CA TRP A 100 7.74 12.33 26.95
C TRP A 100 7.25 13.60 27.64
N PHE A 101 7.04 14.65 26.85
CA PHE A 101 6.69 15.98 27.32
C PHE A 101 5.55 16.56 26.49
N LEU A 102 4.83 17.53 27.06
CA LEU A 102 3.71 18.23 26.42
C LEU A 102 4.11 19.58 25.82
N ASP A 103 5.38 19.96 25.95
CA ASP A 103 5.96 21.19 25.45
C ASP A 103 7.32 20.95 24.79
N LYS A 104 7.67 21.83 23.84
CA LYS A 104 8.92 21.77 23.08
C LYS A 104 10.18 22.01 23.92
N ASP A 105 10.04 22.68 25.07
CA ASP A 105 11.15 23.01 25.96
C ASP A 105 11.45 21.85 26.94
N LEU A 106 10.67 20.76 26.86
CA LEU A 106 10.81 19.54 27.66
C LEU A 106 10.70 19.80 29.18
N THR A 107 9.79 20.70 29.57
CA THR A 107 9.60 21.12 30.97
C THR A 107 8.35 20.55 31.64
N ARG A 108 7.36 20.14 30.85
CA ARG A 108 6.08 19.59 31.30
C ARG A 108 6.00 18.10 30.96
N PRO A 109 6.38 17.21 31.89
CA PRO A 109 6.37 15.77 31.63
C PRO A 109 4.94 15.28 31.35
N ALA A 110 4.81 14.34 30.41
CA ALA A 110 3.57 13.65 30.12
C ALA A 110 3.20 12.73 31.29
N THR A 111 1.93 12.74 31.68
CA THR A 111 1.40 11.82 32.69
C THR A 111 1.21 10.41 32.10
N PRO A 112 1.00 9.37 32.93
CA PRO A 112 0.62 8.05 32.42
C PRO A 112 -0.62 8.07 31.52
N GLU A 113 -1.59 8.93 31.81
CA GLU A 113 -2.78 9.12 30.98
C GLU A 113 -2.43 9.74 29.62
N ASP A 114 -1.52 10.71 29.58
CA ASP A 114 -1.04 11.31 28.34
C ASP A 114 -0.28 10.32 27.47
N LEU A 115 0.57 9.48 28.08
CA LEU A 115 1.24 8.39 27.38
C LEU A 115 0.24 7.41 26.77
N GLU A 116 -0.85 7.09 27.47
CA GLU A 116 -1.91 6.23 26.95
C GLU A 116 -2.67 6.88 25.77
N LYS A 117 -2.92 8.19 25.83
CA LYS A 117 -3.47 8.94 24.69
C LYS A 117 -2.55 8.85 23.47
N LEU A 118 -1.23 8.98 23.66
CA LEU A 118 -0.24 8.80 22.59
C LEU A 118 -0.24 7.36 22.03
N ARG A 119 -0.30 6.34 22.89
CA ARG A 119 -0.35 4.92 22.50
C ARG A 119 -1.57 4.56 21.67
N ARG A 120 -2.73 5.14 21.99
CA ARG A 120 -4.00 4.85 21.29
C ARG A 120 -4.24 5.73 20.07
N GLY A 121 -3.32 6.66 19.77
CA GLY A 121 -3.44 7.55 18.63
C GLY A 121 -4.50 8.65 18.80
N ASP A 122 -4.70 9.14 20.03
CA ASP A 122 -5.51 10.32 20.28
C ASP A 122 -4.81 11.58 19.71
N ASP A 123 -5.57 12.66 19.52
CA ASP A 123 -5.06 13.95 19.03
C ASP A 123 -4.29 14.70 20.13
N LEU A 124 -3.17 14.11 20.52
CA LEU A 124 -2.22 14.64 21.48
C LEU A 124 -0.83 14.69 20.83
N LYS A 125 -0.19 15.84 20.87
CA LYS A 125 1.18 16.02 20.37
C LYS A 125 2.17 15.85 21.52
N GLY A 126 3.05 14.86 21.41
CA GLY A 126 4.13 14.62 22.36
C GLY A 126 5.46 15.17 21.87
N TYR A 127 6.38 15.40 22.81
CA TYR A 127 7.75 15.83 22.55
C TYR A 127 8.74 14.94 23.30
N THR A 128 9.85 14.58 22.67
CA THR A 128 10.98 13.85 23.28
C THR A 128 12.27 14.14 22.51
N ARG A 129 13.42 13.57 22.85
CA ARG A 129 14.70 13.96 22.22
C ARG A 129 14.96 13.34 20.85
N TYR A 130 14.65 12.05 20.67
CA TYR A 130 15.14 11.26 19.53
C TYR A 130 14.06 10.69 18.60
N PHE A 131 12.79 10.94 18.90
CA PHE A 131 11.68 10.27 18.20
C PHE A 131 11.70 10.48 16.68
N HIS A 132 12.14 11.65 16.18
CA HIS A 132 12.18 11.92 14.73
C HIS A 132 13.21 11.04 14.01
N ASP A 133 14.36 10.81 14.64
CA ASP A 133 15.43 10.01 14.07
C ASP A 133 15.06 8.52 14.10
N GLU A 134 14.47 8.08 15.21
CA GLU A 134 13.92 6.72 15.37
C GLU A 134 12.78 6.46 14.38
N HIS A 135 11.84 7.41 14.21
CA HIS A 135 10.77 7.38 13.23
C HIS A 135 11.32 7.20 11.81
N CYS A 136 12.35 7.99 11.45
CA CYS A 136 12.97 7.91 10.13
C CYS A 136 13.62 6.56 9.87
N LEU A 137 14.38 6.02 10.84
CA LEU A 137 14.99 4.70 10.71
C LEU A 137 13.94 3.59 10.67
N TYR A 138 12.88 3.70 11.47
CA TYR A 138 11.75 2.79 11.45
C TYR A 138 11.05 2.78 10.08
N ALA A 139 10.78 3.96 9.50
CA ALA A 139 10.14 4.07 8.19
C ALA A 139 11.02 3.45 7.08
N LEU A 140 12.33 3.63 7.14
CA LEU A 140 13.26 2.98 6.21
C LEU A 140 13.25 1.45 6.37
N ARG A 141 13.25 0.93 7.60
CA ARG A 141 13.13 -0.52 7.86
C ARG A 141 11.79 -1.05 7.34
N LYS A 142 10.70 -0.35 7.60
CA LYS A 142 9.37 -0.72 7.11
C LYS A 142 9.33 -0.75 5.58
N LEU A 143 9.95 0.21 4.90
CA LEU A 143 10.10 0.20 3.44
C LEU A 143 10.91 -1.01 2.97
N ALA A 144 12.02 -1.34 3.62
CA ALA A 144 12.81 -2.52 3.26
C ALA A 144 12.02 -3.83 3.42
N ILE A 145 11.27 -3.98 4.52
CA ILE A 145 10.38 -5.12 4.76
C ILE A 145 9.29 -5.19 3.67
N ALA A 146 8.69 -4.05 3.33
CA ALA A 146 7.70 -3.96 2.27
C ALA A 146 8.23 -4.49 0.93
N MET A 147 9.48 -4.15 0.58
CA MET A 147 10.13 -4.62 -0.64
C MET A 147 10.45 -6.12 -0.59
N ASP A 148 10.99 -6.61 0.52
CA ASP A 148 11.33 -8.03 0.72
C ASP A 148 10.09 -8.92 0.61
N LYS A 149 9.01 -8.53 1.31
CA LYS A 149 7.74 -9.25 1.33
C LYS A 149 6.87 -9.00 0.10
N LYS A 150 7.32 -8.12 -0.80
CA LYS A 150 6.57 -7.70 -1.99
C LYS A 150 5.14 -7.24 -1.66
N VAL A 151 4.99 -6.45 -0.60
CA VAL A 151 3.65 -5.98 -0.16
C VAL A 151 3.02 -5.16 -1.28
N PRO A 152 1.76 -5.41 -1.68
CA PRO A 152 1.19 -4.80 -2.88
C PRO A 152 0.84 -3.32 -2.71
N LEU A 153 0.53 -2.90 -1.48
CA LEU A 153 0.19 -1.54 -1.10
C LEU A 153 1.04 -1.12 0.11
N LEU A 154 1.42 0.15 0.15
CA LEU A 154 2.20 0.74 1.24
C LEU A 154 1.61 2.09 1.64
N ASP A 155 1.79 2.49 2.89
CA ASP A 155 1.30 3.78 3.38
C ASP A 155 2.03 4.96 2.69
N THR A 156 1.29 6.06 2.48
CA THR A 156 1.78 7.24 1.73
C THR A 156 3.04 7.86 2.30
N LYS A 157 3.26 7.79 3.62
CA LYS A 157 4.42 8.39 4.28
C LYS A 157 5.68 7.55 4.06
N THR A 158 5.56 6.24 4.24
CA THR A 158 6.66 5.28 4.04
C THR A 158 7.04 5.17 2.57
N ALA A 159 6.07 5.21 1.65
CA ALA A 159 6.32 5.16 0.21
C ALA A 159 6.87 6.47 -0.40
N SER A 160 6.83 7.58 0.34
CA SER A 160 7.24 8.88 -0.19
C SER A 160 8.76 8.99 -0.34
N ILE A 161 9.21 9.17 -1.58
CA ILE A 161 10.64 9.45 -1.86
C ILE A 161 11.09 10.77 -1.26
N MET A 162 10.24 11.80 -1.27
CA MET A 162 10.54 13.09 -0.65
C MET A 162 10.78 12.93 0.85
N HIS A 163 9.93 12.15 1.53
CA HIS A 163 10.10 11.86 2.96
C HIS A 163 11.36 11.04 3.23
N SER A 164 11.61 10.00 2.42
CA SER A 164 12.80 9.15 2.55
C SER A 164 14.09 9.94 2.36
N THR A 165 14.15 10.82 1.35
CA THR A 165 15.29 11.73 1.11
C THR A 165 15.50 12.68 2.27
N HIS A 166 14.42 13.29 2.80
CA HIS A 166 14.51 14.17 3.97
C HIS A 166 15.09 13.42 5.18
N CYS A 167 14.55 12.24 5.49
CA CYS A 167 14.97 11.42 6.63
C CYS A 167 16.45 11.01 6.54
N THR A 168 16.84 10.43 5.41
CA THR A 168 18.21 9.94 5.20
C THR A 168 19.22 11.07 5.23
N THR A 169 18.91 12.21 4.61
CA THR A 169 19.78 13.39 4.61
C THR A 169 19.91 13.99 6.00
N SER A 170 18.80 14.16 6.73
CA SER A 170 18.83 14.74 8.08
C SER A 170 19.63 13.89 9.07
N ILE A 171 19.52 12.56 9.00
CA ILE A 171 20.33 11.65 9.83
C ILE A 171 21.81 11.75 9.44
N ALA A 172 22.14 11.73 8.15
CA ALA A 172 23.52 11.85 7.68
C ALA A 172 24.18 13.16 8.13
N GLU A 173 23.47 14.29 8.01
CA GLU A 173 23.94 15.60 8.46
C GLU A 173 24.24 15.63 9.96
N LYS A 174 23.36 15.02 10.78
CA LYS A 174 23.57 14.93 12.23
C LYS A 174 24.83 14.14 12.58
N LEU A 175 25.13 13.05 11.86
CA LEU A 175 26.35 12.27 12.09
C LEU A 175 27.62 13.09 11.83
N VAL A 176 27.66 13.85 10.73
CA VAL A 176 28.79 14.73 10.39
C VAL A 176 28.97 15.82 11.45
N VAL A 177 27.87 16.43 11.91
CA VAL A 177 27.92 17.48 12.95
C VAL A 177 28.37 16.91 14.30
N ALA A 178 27.90 15.71 14.66
CA ALA A 178 28.30 15.02 15.88
C ALA A 178 29.82 14.79 15.94
N GLU A 179 30.39 14.27 14.86
CA GLU A 179 31.83 14.03 14.71
C GLU A 179 32.61 15.35 14.77
N ALA A 180 32.23 16.34 13.95
CA ALA A 180 32.93 17.62 13.87
C ALA A 180 32.91 18.40 15.20
N SER A 181 31.86 18.22 16.00
CA SER A 181 31.71 18.93 17.27
C SER A 181 32.26 18.15 18.47
N ASN A 182 32.67 16.88 18.29
CA ASN A 182 32.97 15.95 19.39
C ASN A 182 31.84 15.93 20.44
N LEU A 183 30.59 15.99 19.98
CA LEU A 183 29.40 16.07 20.83
C LEU A 183 28.49 14.88 20.61
N THR A 184 27.97 14.35 21.71
CA THR A 184 26.70 13.62 21.72
C THR A 184 25.56 14.62 21.90
N PHE A 185 24.38 14.32 21.33
CA PHE A 185 23.17 15.16 21.36
C PHE A 185 22.99 16.03 22.64
N PRO A 186 22.55 17.29 22.52
CA PRO A 186 21.99 17.94 21.33
C PRO A 186 23.05 18.37 20.31
N PHE A 187 22.71 18.28 19.03
CA PHE A 187 23.60 18.68 17.93
C PHE A 187 23.47 20.18 17.66
N PRO A 188 24.58 20.93 17.56
CA PRO A 188 24.53 22.34 17.16
C PRO A 188 23.76 22.54 15.86
N GLY A 189 22.86 23.53 15.84
CA GLY A 189 22.02 23.82 14.66
C GLY A 189 20.76 22.96 14.52
N PHE A 190 20.53 21.98 15.39
CA PHE A 190 19.32 21.16 15.40
C PHE A 190 18.46 21.42 16.65
N PRO A 191 17.12 21.25 16.55
CA PRO A 191 16.26 21.28 17.72
C PRO A 191 16.69 20.26 18.78
N ASN A 192 16.62 20.66 20.05
CA ASN A 192 16.86 19.79 21.21
C ASN A 192 15.69 18.84 21.51
N HIS A 193 14.65 18.86 20.68
CA HIS A 193 13.47 18.04 20.77
C HIS A 193 13.05 17.55 19.38
N SER A 194 12.30 16.48 19.40
CA SER A 194 11.48 15.93 18.35
C SER A 194 10.03 16.04 18.79
N SER A 195 9.14 16.22 17.82
CA SER A 195 7.70 16.17 18.06
C SER A 195 7.07 14.98 17.37
N SER A 196 5.97 14.49 17.94
CA SER A 196 5.18 13.38 17.42
C SER A 196 3.79 13.86 16.99
N PRO A 197 3.63 14.54 15.84
CA PRO A 197 2.32 14.92 15.33
C PRO A 197 1.58 13.68 14.82
N ILE A 198 0.25 13.66 14.93
CA ILE A 198 -0.55 12.60 14.34
C ILE A 198 -0.71 12.83 12.84
N MET A 199 -0.70 11.75 12.07
CA MET A 199 -0.88 11.78 10.62
C MET A 199 -1.93 10.76 10.19
N PHE A 200 -2.52 10.98 9.02
CA PHE A 200 -3.51 10.11 8.42
C PHE A 200 -3.00 9.75 7.03
N GLN A 201 -2.85 8.45 6.78
CA GLN A 201 -2.24 7.95 5.55
C GLN A 201 -3.30 7.43 4.59
N GLY A 202 -2.94 7.42 3.31
CA GLY A 202 -3.59 6.59 2.30
C GLY A 202 -2.69 5.41 1.92
N CYS A 203 -3.16 4.63 0.95
CA CYS A 203 -2.39 3.53 0.37
C CYS A 203 -1.92 3.88 -1.04
N VAL A 204 -0.69 3.48 -1.38
CA VAL A 204 -0.14 3.57 -2.74
C VAL A 204 0.37 2.21 -3.22
N PRO A 205 0.20 1.87 -4.53
CA PRO A 205 0.77 0.65 -5.09
C PRO A 205 2.29 0.65 -5.08
N THR A 206 2.89 -0.49 -4.75
CA THR A 206 4.35 -0.71 -4.75
C THR A 206 4.89 -1.24 -6.09
N GLY A 207 3.99 -1.65 -7.00
CA GLY A 207 4.35 -2.18 -8.31
C GLY A 207 4.66 -3.69 -8.35
N PHE A 208 4.49 -4.43 -7.25
CA PHE A 208 4.68 -5.89 -7.23
C PHE A 208 3.53 -6.71 -7.83
N ASN A 209 2.40 -6.07 -8.15
CA ASN A 209 1.26 -6.69 -8.84
C ASN A 209 1.40 -6.61 -10.38
N SER A 210 2.51 -7.08 -10.94
CA SER A 210 2.74 -7.22 -12.38
C SER A 210 2.77 -8.68 -12.81
#